data_AF-B9TDF2-F1
#
_entry.id   AF-B9TDF2-F1
#
_cell.length_a   1.000
_cell.length_b   1.000
_cell.length_c   1.000
_cell.angle_alpha   90.00
_cell.angle_beta   90.00
_cell.angle_gamma   90.00
#
_symmetry.space_group_name_H-M   'P 1'
#
loop_
_entity.id
_entity.type
_entity.pdbx_description
1 polymer ?
#
loop_
_entity_poly.entity_id
_entity_poly.type
_entity_poly.pdbx_seq_one_letter_code
_entity_poly.pdbx_strand_id
1 'polypeptide(L)'
;DDFVAVLSHELRTPLSLLNGGTHLLKRANLSEAMLKKGIDAIEKGVKAQSRIIADILDISRLTTGKLNLHREEVNVCSLAVQSLEPLRDNAADKNITLQFEAPSDDIMAWIDVTRFQQILWNLVSNAIKFSNARSVVKVGLEIRDESLVMSVADEGVGIAPEFLPHVFERFSQASAPATRGHSGLGLGLSIVKHLVELHGGTVRAHSEGVGRGVTMRVEIPLHEASASQADPMNAHLENGESLEGKDIVIVEDNADTSEMLKVVLTDQGATVRSAENFDQAMALVQAQWPSLIVSDIGLPGKDGFQLVKALREAEAAHFGGTRQVKIVALSAFAREQDRTQALQAGFDHYLEKPLQPHLLIRVLLGQG
;
A
#
# COMPACT_ATOMS: atom_id res chain seq x y z
N ASP A 1 -24.18 -15.92 -6.22
CA ASP A 1 -23.54 -16.75 -7.27
C ASP A 1 -22.75 -15.93 -8.30
N ASP A 2 -23.22 -14.75 -8.73
CA ASP A 2 -22.50 -13.91 -9.72
C ASP A 2 -21.12 -13.39 -9.24
N PHE A 3 -20.92 -13.15 -7.94
CA PHE A 3 -19.63 -12.72 -7.38
C PHE A 3 -18.50 -13.72 -7.63
N VAL A 4 -18.75 -15.00 -7.33
CA VAL A 4 -17.74 -16.05 -7.49
C VAL A 4 -17.40 -16.24 -8.97
N ALA A 5 -18.37 -16.03 -9.86
CA ALA A 5 -18.18 -16.09 -11.30
C ALA A 5 -17.30 -14.93 -11.82
N VAL A 6 -17.58 -13.68 -11.41
CA VAL A 6 -16.77 -12.50 -11.79
C VAL A 6 -15.37 -12.60 -11.19
N LEU A 7 -15.26 -12.97 -9.91
CA LEU A 7 -13.98 -13.18 -9.24
C LEU A 7 -13.13 -14.25 -9.95
N SER A 8 -13.74 -15.39 -10.28
CA SER A 8 -13.06 -16.48 -10.98
C SER A 8 -12.59 -16.05 -12.37
N HIS A 9 -13.37 -15.24 -13.09
CA HIS A 9 -13.01 -14.71 -14.40
C HIS A 9 -11.85 -13.72 -14.32
N GLU A 10 -11.92 -12.78 -13.37
CA GLU A 10 -10.90 -11.75 -13.15
C GLU A 10 -9.58 -12.34 -12.65
N LEU A 11 -9.61 -13.42 -11.85
CA LEU A 11 -8.40 -14.16 -11.46
C LEU A 11 -7.80 -14.97 -12.62
N ARG A 12 -8.64 -15.52 -13.51
CA ARG A 12 -8.19 -16.38 -14.61
C ARG A 12 -7.41 -15.62 -15.69
N THR A 13 -7.79 -14.37 -15.95
CA THR A 13 -7.16 -13.53 -16.98
C THR A 13 -5.65 -13.30 -16.75
N PRO A 14 -5.19 -12.76 -15.60
CA PRO A 14 -3.76 -12.63 -15.29
C PRO A 14 -3.03 -13.98 -15.19
N LEU A 15 -3.68 -15.01 -14.64
CA LEU A 15 -3.13 -16.38 -14.67
C LEU A 15 -2.88 -16.89 -16.09
N SER A 16 -3.75 -16.54 -17.05
CA SER A 16 -3.57 -16.91 -18.45
C SER A 16 -2.39 -16.18 -19.09
N LEU A 17 -2.12 -14.93 -18.69
CA LEU A 17 -0.93 -14.19 -19.13
C LEU A 17 0.36 -14.81 -18.57
N LEU A 18 0.37 -15.19 -17.29
CA LEU A 18 1.48 -15.93 -16.66
C LEU A 18 1.76 -17.25 -17.38
N ASN A 19 0.71 -18.04 -17.64
CA ASN A 19 0.83 -19.30 -18.36
C ASN A 19 1.29 -19.10 -19.82
N GLY A 20 0.78 -18.08 -20.51
CA GLY A 20 1.20 -17.75 -21.87
C GLY A 20 2.67 -17.33 -21.94
N GLY A 21 3.11 -16.47 -21.03
CA GLY A 21 4.49 -16.02 -20.93
C GLY A 21 5.45 -17.17 -20.61
N THR A 22 5.13 -18.00 -19.60
CA THR A 22 5.95 -19.17 -19.26
C THR A 22 5.99 -20.20 -20.40
N HIS A 23 4.91 -20.37 -21.17
CA HIS A 23 4.90 -21.23 -22.35
C HIS A 23 5.78 -20.69 -23.49
N LEU A 24 5.78 -19.37 -23.71
CA LEU A 24 6.70 -18.73 -24.66
C LEU A 24 8.15 -18.97 -24.28
N LEU A 25 8.50 -18.81 -23.00
CA LEU A 25 9.85 -18.99 -22.47
C LEU A 25 10.36 -20.44 -22.50
N LYS A 26 9.47 -21.43 -22.64
CA LYS A 26 9.83 -22.85 -22.73
C LYS A 26 10.15 -23.33 -24.15
N ARG A 27 10.05 -22.49 -25.17
CA ARG A 27 10.32 -22.87 -26.56
C ARG A 27 11.82 -22.96 -26.85
N ALA A 28 12.23 -23.99 -27.60
CA ALA A 28 13.58 -24.04 -28.16
C ALA A 28 13.74 -22.98 -29.25
N ASN A 29 14.89 -22.29 -29.31
CA ASN A 29 15.20 -21.17 -30.22
C ASN A 29 14.34 -19.90 -30.03
N LEU A 30 14.37 -19.33 -28.82
CA LEU A 30 13.77 -18.02 -28.53
C LEU A 30 14.55 -16.88 -29.19
N SER A 31 13.85 -16.01 -29.91
CA SER A 31 14.39 -14.70 -30.27
C SER A 31 14.32 -13.75 -29.07
N GLU A 32 15.19 -12.74 -29.05
CA GLU A 32 15.21 -11.71 -28.00
C GLU A 32 13.85 -10.98 -27.86
N ALA A 33 13.17 -10.74 -28.98
CA ALA A 33 11.83 -10.16 -28.98
C ALA A 33 10.78 -11.07 -28.32
N MET A 34 10.87 -12.39 -28.52
CA MET A 34 9.96 -13.36 -27.88
C MET A 34 10.29 -13.57 -26.40
N LEU A 35 11.58 -13.51 -26.02
CA LEU A 35 12.03 -13.52 -24.64
C LEU A 35 11.43 -12.33 -23.88
N LYS A 36 11.64 -11.11 -24.40
CA LYS A 36 11.08 -9.88 -23.81
C LYS A 36 9.56 -9.96 -23.67
N LYS A 37 8.87 -10.36 -24.74
CA LYS A 37 7.41 -10.50 -24.73
C LYS A 37 6.91 -11.52 -23.69
N GLY A 38 7.65 -12.61 -23.48
CA GLY A 38 7.35 -13.61 -22.45
C GLY A 38 7.49 -13.05 -21.03
N ILE A 39 8.58 -12.33 -20.77
CA ILE A 39 8.83 -11.65 -19.48
C ILE A 39 7.77 -10.57 -19.23
N ASP A 40 7.51 -9.69 -20.19
CA ASP A 40 6.51 -8.62 -20.08
C ASP A 40 5.12 -9.18 -19.76
N ALA A 41 4.75 -10.31 -20.38
CA ALA A 41 3.47 -10.98 -20.11
C ALA A 41 3.40 -11.53 -18.68
N ILE A 42 4.50 -12.10 -18.17
CA ILE A 42 4.59 -12.59 -16.80
C ILE A 42 4.48 -11.43 -15.82
N GLU A 43 5.27 -10.37 -16.00
CA GLU A 43 5.26 -9.20 -15.11
C GLU A 43 3.87 -8.54 -15.05
N LYS A 44 3.21 -8.35 -16.21
CA LYS A 44 1.85 -7.83 -16.27
C LYS A 44 0.87 -8.75 -15.54
N GLY A 45 1.01 -10.06 -15.70
CA GLY A 45 0.21 -11.06 -14.99
C GLY A 45 0.39 -10.99 -13.47
N VAL A 46 1.63 -10.94 -12.97
CA VAL A 46 1.94 -10.83 -11.53
C VAL A 46 1.35 -9.55 -10.96
N LYS A 47 1.61 -8.39 -11.59
CA LYS A 47 1.11 -7.09 -11.12
C LYS A 47 -0.41 -7.07 -11.02
N ALA A 48 -1.11 -7.59 -12.03
CA ALA A 48 -2.57 -7.67 -12.02
C ALA A 48 -3.10 -8.63 -10.95
N GLN A 49 -2.46 -9.80 -10.77
CA GLN A 49 -2.83 -10.78 -9.75
C GLN A 49 -2.67 -10.22 -8.32
N SER A 50 -1.53 -9.57 -8.04
CA SER A 50 -1.26 -8.95 -6.75
C SER A 50 -2.28 -7.86 -6.42
N ARG A 51 -2.68 -7.05 -7.41
CA ARG A 51 -3.73 -6.04 -7.23
C ARG A 51 -5.08 -6.66 -6.85
N ILE A 52 -5.50 -7.73 -7.53
CA ILE A 52 -6.75 -8.43 -7.20
C ILE A 52 -6.72 -8.98 -5.77
N ILE A 53 -5.60 -9.58 -5.36
CA ILE A 53 -5.44 -10.09 -3.99
C ILE A 53 -5.53 -8.95 -2.97
N ALA A 54 -4.84 -7.83 -3.23
CA ALA A 54 -4.88 -6.65 -2.37
C ALA A 54 -6.32 -6.11 -2.24
N ASP A 55 -7.05 -5.97 -3.34
CA ASP A 55 -8.44 -5.48 -3.34
C ASP A 55 -9.37 -6.41 -2.52
N ILE A 56 -9.19 -7.73 -2.60
CA ILE A 56 -9.95 -8.71 -1.81
C ILE A 56 -9.62 -8.61 -0.32
N LEU A 57 -8.33 -8.49 0.01
CA LEU A 57 -7.87 -8.36 1.39
C LEU A 57 -8.37 -7.05 2.01
N ASP A 58 -8.34 -5.96 1.25
CA ASP A 58 -8.91 -4.69 1.68
C ASP A 58 -10.39 -4.87 1.99
N ILE A 59 -11.20 -5.47 1.11
CA ILE A 59 -12.63 -5.72 1.40
C ILE A 59 -12.86 -6.58 2.63
N SER A 60 -12.01 -7.59 2.86
CA SER A 60 -12.07 -8.41 4.06
C SER A 60 -11.83 -7.55 5.31
N ARG A 61 -10.81 -6.68 5.29
CA ARG A 61 -10.53 -5.73 6.37
C ARG A 61 -11.65 -4.68 6.54
N LEU A 62 -12.25 -4.23 5.43
CA LEU A 62 -13.41 -3.33 5.42
C LEU A 62 -14.62 -3.94 6.12
N THR A 63 -14.98 -5.15 5.72
CA THR A 63 -16.18 -5.84 6.23
C THR A 63 -16.03 -6.22 7.70
N THR A 64 -14.79 -6.39 8.17
CA THR A 64 -14.47 -6.72 9.56
C THR A 64 -14.20 -5.49 10.44
N GLY A 65 -14.22 -4.27 9.86
CA GLY A 65 -13.94 -3.02 10.59
C GLY A 65 -12.51 -2.90 11.10
N LYS A 66 -11.56 -3.67 10.55
CA LYS A 66 -10.16 -3.75 11.00
C LYS A 66 -9.21 -2.83 10.22
N LEU A 67 -9.76 -2.00 9.32
CA LEU A 67 -8.95 -1.09 8.53
C LEU A 67 -8.73 0.21 9.32
N ASN A 68 -7.54 0.34 9.91
CA ASN A 68 -7.11 1.57 10.59
C ASN A 68 -6.24 2.43 9.67
N LEU A 69 -6.41 3.76 9.75
CA LEU A 69 -5.58 4.71 9.03
C LEU A 69 -4.32 5.05 9.84
N HIS A 70 -3.18 5.07 9.15
CA HIS A 70 -1.92 5.57 9.68
C HIS A 70 -1.70 6.96 9.07
N ARG A 71 -2.28 7.98 9.71
CA ARG A 71 -2.23 9.35 9.21
C ARG A 71 -0.90 10.00 9.58
N GLU A 72 -0.39 10.81 8.67
CA GLU A 72 0.74 11.70 8.90
C GLU A 72 0.53 13.04 8.19
N GLU A 73 1.29 14.04 8.60
CA GLU A 73 1.29 15.36 7.94
C GLU A 73 2.14 15.25 6.67
N VAL A 74 1.54 15.47 5.52
CA VAL A 74 2.20 15.29 4.22
C VAL A 74 1.77 16.38 3.23
N ASN A 75 2.71 16.78 2.37
CA ASN A 75 2.41 17.61 1.20
C ASN A 75 1.70 16.75 0.14
N VAL A 76 0.40 16.96 -0.03
CA VAL A 76 -0.44 16.13 -0.92
C VAL A 76 -0.22 16.41 -2.40
N CYS A 77 0.29 17.59 -2.76
CA CYS A 77 0.65 17.93 -4.13
C CYS A 77 1.85 17.11 -4.59
N SER A 78 2.92 17.08 -3.79
CA SER A 78 4.11 16.26 -4.04
C SER A 78 3.76 14.78 -4.12
N LEU A 79 2.91 14.31 -3.19
CA LEU A 79 2.42 12.94 -3.18
C LEU A 79 1.64 12.60 -4.46
N ALA A 80 0.75 13.50 -4.91
CA ALA A 80 -0.03 13.29 -6.12
C ALA A 80 0.86 13.22 -7.36
N VAL A 81 1.82 14.15 -7.52
CA VAL A 81 2.76 14.15 -8.66
C VAL A 81 3.52 12.82 -8.75
N GLN A 82 4.11 12.35 -7.64
CA GLN A 82 4.83 11.07 -7.59
C GLN A 82 3.90 9.89 -7.93
N SER A 83 2.66 9.94 -7.48
CA SER A 83 1.67 8.88 -7.70
C SER A 83 1.13 8.86 -9.12
N LEU A 84 1.08 9.99 -9.81
CA LEU A 84 0.60 10.07 -11.20
C LEU A 84 1.66 9.61 -12.21
N GLU A 85 2.94 9.65 -11.86
CA GLU A 85 4.04 9.32 -12.79
C GLU A 85 3.89 7.92 -13.41
N PRO A 86 3.64 6.83 -12.65
CA PRO A 86 3.44 5.49 -13.23
C PRO A 86 2.17 5.36 -14.09
N LEU A 87 1.20 6.28 -13.94
CA LEU A 87 -0.03 6.28 -14.71
C LEU A 87 0.11 7.01 -16.05
N ARG A 88 1.16 7.83 -16.21
CA ARG A 88 1.43 8.55 -17.45
C ARG A 88 1.69 7.61 -18.61
N ASP A 89 2.42 6.52 -18.39
CA ASP A 89 2.68 5.51 -19.44
C ASP A 89 1.38 4.86 -19.92
N ASN A 90 0.50 4.48 -18.98
CA ASN A 90 -0.80 3.90 -19.31
C ASN A 90 -1.71 4.89 -20.08
N ALA A 91 -1.62 6.18 -19.76
CA ALA A 91 -2.34 7.22 -20.47
C ALA A 91 -1.75 7.43 -21.88
N ALA A 92 -0.42 7.48 -22.00
CA ALA A 92 0.29 7.65 -23.26
C ALA A 92 -0.01 6.52 -24.26
N ASP A 93 -0.09 5.26 -23.79
CA ASP A 93 -0.49 4.10 -24.60
C ASP A 93 -1.87 4.28 -25.27
N LYS A 94 -2.76 5.05 -24.65
CA LYS A 94 -4.09 5.41 -25.18
C LYS A 94 -4.16 6.78 -25.84
N ASN A 95 -3.02 7.48 -25.99
CA ASN A 95 -2.93 8.89 -26.40
C ASN A 95 -3.76 9.82 -25.51
N ILE A 96 -3.90 9.53 -24.23
CA ILE A 96 -4.59 10.39 -23.26
C ILE A 96 -3.57 11.33 -22.61
N THR A 97 -3.88 12.61 -22.52
CA THR A 97 -3.05 13.58 -21.79
C THR A 97 -3.50 13.66 -20.34
N LEU A 98 -2.60 13.34 -19.41
CA LEU A 98 -2.85 13.47 -17.97
C LEU A 98 -2.35 14.85 -17.50
N GLN A 99 -3.27 15.70 -17.07
CA GLN A 99 -2.99 17.04 -16.55
C GLN A 99 -3.18 17.06 -15.03
N PHE A 100 -2.23 17.66 -14.33
CA PHE A 100 -2.31 17.90 -12.89
C PHE A 100 -2.31 19.40 -12.65
N GLU A 101 -3.27 19.87 -11.86
CA GLU A 101 -3.47 21.29 -11.54
C GLU A 101 -3.65 21.44 -10.02
N ALA A 102 -2.90 22.37 -9.42
CA ALA A 102 -3.09 22.79 -8.05
C ALA A 102 -2.85 24.31 -7.95
N PRO A 103 -3.60 25.04 -7.10
CA PRO A 103 -3.39 26.47 -6.91
C PRO A 103 -2.13 26.79 -6.10
N SER A 104 -1.59 25.80 -5.38
CA SER A 104 -0.34 25.85 -4.64
C SER A 104 0.34 24.48 -4.73
N ASP A 105 1.67 24.48 -4.78
CA ASP A 105 2.48 23.26 -4.68
C ASP A 105 2.64 22.77 -3.23
N ASP A 106 2.14 23.55 -2.27
CA ASP A 106 2.29 23.30 -0.84
C ASP A 106 0.92 23.23 -0.14
N ILE A 107 0.31 22.05 -0.21
CA ILE A 107 -0.92 21.73 0.52
C ILE A 107 -0.58 20.64 1.53
N MET A 108 -0.51 21.02 2.81
CA MET A 108 -0.28 20.08 3.92
C MET A 108 -1.61 19.51 4.40
N ALA A 109 -1.69 18.18 4.57
CA ALA A 109 -2.87 17.51 5.11
C ALA A 109 -2.50 16.35 6.03
N TRP A 110 -3.34 16.10 7.04
CA TRP A 110 -3.23 14.97 7.96
C TRP A 110 -3.97 13.74 7.39
N ILE A 111 -3.27 12.93 6.59
CA ILE A 111 -3.85 11.82 5.82
C ILE A 111 -2.99 10.57 5.88
N ASP A 112 -3.58 9.40 5.59
CA ASP A 112 -2.79 8.18 5.36
C ASP A 112 -2.28 8.18 3.92
N VAL A 113 -0.95 8.29 3.76
CA VAL A 113 -0.26 8.38 2.47
C VAL A 113 -0.66 7.24 1.55
N THR A 114 -0.60 6.00 2.04
CA THR A 114 -0.88 4.80 1.24
C THR A 114 -2.31 4.77 0.75
N ARG A 115 -3.25 5.08 1.66
CA ARG A 115 -4.68 5.04 1.34
C ARG A 115 -5.09 6.19 0.44
N PHE A 116 -4.47 7.36 0.59
CA PHE A 116 -4.67 8.48 -0.32
C PHE A 116 -4.16 8.17 -1.73
N GLN A 117 -2.96 7.59 -1.85
CA GLN A 117 -2.43 7.13 -3.15
C GLN A 117 -3.37 6.09 -3.78
N GLN A 118 -3.91 5.17 -2.99
CA GLN A 118 -4.87 4.17 -3.46
C GLN A 118 -6.16 4.82 -3.99
N ILE A 119 -6.68 5.85 -3.30
CA ILE A 119 -7.83 6.62 -3.78
C ILE A 119 -7.50 7.25 -5.14
N LEU A 120 -6.40 8.00 -5.21
CA LEU A 120 -5.97 8.69 -6.43
C LEU A 120 -5.79 7.72 -7.60
N TRP A 121 -5.07 6.61 -7.39
CA TRP A 121 -4.87 5.58 -8.40
C TRP A 121 -6.17 4.96 -8.89
N ASN A 122 -7.11 4.64 -8.00
CA ASN A 122 -8.39 4.05 -8.41
C ASN A 122 -9.22 5.03 -9.24
N LEU A 123 -9.23 6.33 -8.88
CA LEU A 123 -9.94 7.34 -9.65
C LEU A 123 -9.29 7.58 -11.02
N VAL A 124 -7.97 7.80 -11.06
CA VAL A 124 -7.25 8.13 -12.30
C VAL A 124 -7.17 6.93 -13.24
N SER A 125 -6.94 5.72 -12.72
CA SER A 125 -6.95 4.52 -13.57
C SER A 125 -8.33 4.26 -14.17
N ASN A 126 -9.42 4.55 -13.45
CA ASN A 126 -10.78 4.51 -14.03
C ASN A 126 -10.96 5.60 -15.10
N ALA A 127 -10.53 6.83 -14.84
CA ALA A 127 -10.58 7.91 -15.82
C ALA A 127 -9.85 7.54 -17.12
N ILE A 128 -8.62 7.02 -17.05
CA ILE A 128 -7.85 6.53 -18.22
C ILE A 128 -8.52 5.33 -18.88
N LYS A 129 -9.11 4.43 -18.08
CA LYS A 129 -9.78 3.23 -18.59
C LYS A 129 -11.00 3.59 -19.45
N PHE A 130 -11.81 4.56 -19.02
CA PHE A 130 -13.11 4.90 -19.62
C PHE A 130 -13.10 6.17 -20.49
N SER A 131 -11.98 6.89 -20.55
CA SER A 131 -11.73 8.00 -21.47
C SER A 131 -11.66 7.54 -22.93
N ASN A 132 -12.05 8.46 -23.82
CA ASN A 132 -11.80 8.32 -25.25
C ASN A 132 -10.31 8.47 -25.57
N ALA A 133 -9.83 7.90 -26.68
CA ALA A 133 -8.46 8.16 -27.12
C ALA A 133 -8.30 9.63 -27.52
N ARG A 134 -7.10 10.21 -27.31
CA ARG A 134 -6.81 11.64 -27.59
C ARG A 134 -7.60 12.63 -26.74
N SER A 135 -8.04 12.21 -25.56
CA SER A 135 -8.72 13.08 -24.59
C SER A 135 -7.77 13.58 -23.50
N VAL A 136 -8.31 14.44 -22.64
CA VAL A 136 -7.62 14.89 -21.43
C VAL A 136 -8.26 14.26 -20.19
N VAL A 137 -7.42 13.78 -19.28
CA VAL A 137 -7.81 13.48 -17.89
C VAL A 137 -7.19 14.54 -16.99
N LYS A 138 -8.03 15.28 -16.28
CA LYS A 138 -7.60 16.36 -15.39
C LYS A 138 -7.67 15.91 -13.93
N VAL A 139 -6.58 16.08 -13.21
CA VAL A 139 -6.47 15.85 -11.77
C VAL A 139 -6.24 17.19 -11.10
N GLY A 140 -7.16 17.58 -10.23
CA GLY A 140 -7.12 18.83 -9.49
C GLY A 140 -6.95 18.55 -8.00
N LEU A 141 -6.09 19.32 -7.33
CA LEU A 141 -6.03 19.40 -5.88
C LEU A 141 -6.17 20.86 -5.45
N GLU A 142 -7.06 21.14 -4.51
CA GLU A 142 -7.25 22.48 -3.96
C GLU A 142 -7.77 22.41 -2.54
N ILE A 143 -7.57 23.48 -1.77
CA ILE A 143 -8.27 23.68 -0.50
C ILE A 143 -9.53 24.48 -0.78
N ARG A 144 -10.69 23.97 -0.36
CA ARG A 144 -11.94 24.75 -0.32
C ARG A 144 -12.50 24.70 1.08
N ASP A 145 -12.78 25.89 1.62
CA ASP A 145 -13.17 26.09 3.01
C ASP A 145 -12.13 25.44 3.94
N GLU A 146 -12.51 24.36 4.64
CA GLU A 146 -11.63 23.60 5.55
C GLU A 146 -11.42 22.15 5.07
N SER A 147 -11.54 21.91 3.76
CA SER A 147 -11.38 20.57 3.18
C SER A 147 -10.39 20.55 2.03
N LEU A 148 -9.58 19.48 2.00
CA LEU A 148 -8.84 19.07 0.81
C LEU A 148 -9.84 18.54 -0.21
N VAL A 149 -9.90 19.18 -1.37
CA VAL A 149 -10.72 18.75 -2.49
C VAL A 149 -9.83 18.20 -3.59
N MET A 150 -10.02 16.93 -3.88
CA MET A 150 -9.43 16.25 -5.04
C MET A 150 -10.49 16.03 -6.10
N SER A 151 -10.23 16.47 -7.31
CA SER A 151 -11.10 16.23 -8.46
C SER A 151 -10.37 15.44 -9.54
N VAL A 152 -11.04 14.43 -10.11
CA VAL A 152 -10.58 13.71 -11.30
C VAL A 152 -11.66 13.79 -12.34
N ALA A 153 -11.39 14.48 -13.45
CA ALA A 153 -12.32 14.67 -14.55
C ALA A 153 -11.80 13.99 -15.82
N ASP A 154 -12.69 13.28 -16.51
CA ASP A 154 -12.42 12.60 -17.78
C ASP A 154 -13.40 13.00 -18.88
N GLU A 155 -12.97 12.85 -20.13
CA GLU A 155 -13.81 13.05 -21.32
C GLU A 155 -14.15 11.69 -21.96
N GLY A 156 -14.73 10.81 -21.14
CA GLY A 156 -15.04 9.42 -21.50
C GLY A 156 -16.51 9.14 -21.82
N VAL A 157 -16.85 7.86 -21.67
CA VAL A 157 -18.19 7.32 -21.99
C VAL A 157 -19.30 7.85 -21.09
N GLY A 158 -18.99 8.57 -20.02
CA GLY A 158 -19.97 9.07 -19.06
C GLY A 158 -20.69 7.96 -18.32
N ILE A 159 -21.67 8.34 -17.50
CA ILE A 159 -22.46 7.41 -16.68
C ILE A 159 -23.94 7.61 -16.96
N ALA A 160 -24.67 6.52 -17.16
CA ALA A 160 -26.12 6.57 -17.29
C ALA A 160 -26.75 7.09 -15.98
N PRO A 161 -27.72 8.04 -16.02
CA PRO A 161 -28.31 8.63 -14.82
C PRO A 161 -28.87 7.61 -13.82
N GLU A 162 -29.42 6.50 -14.32
CA GLU A 162 -29.93 5.39 -13.53
C GLU A 162 -28.84 4.60 -12.81
N PHE A 163 -27.61 4.60 -13.33
CA PHE A 163 -26.47 3.90 -12.72
C PHE A 163 -25.66 4.79 -11.78
N LEU A 164 -25.72 6.12 -11.95
CA LEU A 164 -24.95 7.09 -11.15
C LEU A 164 -25.08 6.91 -9.62
N PRO A 165 -26.28 6.62 -9.05
CA PRO A 165 -26.42 6.36 -7.61
C PRO A 165 -25.68 5.10 -7.14
N HIS A 166 -25.45 4.14 -8.04
CA HIS A 166 -24.95 2.80 -7.73
C HIS A 166 -23.45 2.64 -8.05
N VAL A 167 -22.76 3.67 -8.53
CA VAL A 167 -21.35 3.57 -8.98
C VAL A 167 -20.35 3.26 -7.87
N PHE A 168 -20.71 3.57 -6.62
CA PHE A 168 -19.89 3.27 -5.44
C PHE A 168 -20.30 1.95 -4.74
N GLU A 169 -21.32 1.26 -5.25
CA GLU A 169 -21.69 -0.06 -4.72
C GLU A 169 -20.64 -1.11 -5.08
N ARG A 170 -20.47 -2.08 -4.19
CA ARG A 170 -19.51 -3.17 -4.39
C ARG A 170 -19.98 -4.05 -5.54
N PHE A 171 -19.04 -4.46 -6.39
CA PHE A 171 -19.30 -5.32 -7.55
C PHE A 171 -20.23 -4.69 -8.60
N SER A 172 -20.41 -3.37 -8.52
CA SER A 172 -21.26 -2.63 -9.44
C SER A 172 -20.53 -2.37 -10.75
N GLN A 173 -21.16 -2.73 -11.87
CA GLN A 173 -20.68 -2.46 -13.22
C GLN A 173 -21.85 -2.02 -14.10
N ALA A 174 -21.64 -0.98 -14.90
CA ALA A 174 -22.62 -0.56 -15.89
C ALA A 174 -22.75 -1.68 -16.95
N SER A 175 -23.85 -2.43 -16.89
CA SER A 175 -24.16 -3.50 -17.84
C SER A 175 -24.62 -2.91 -19.16
N ALA A 176 -23.69 -2.37 -19.97
CA ALA A 176 -23.98 -1.94 -21.33
C ALA A 176 -23.68 -3.08 -22.34
N PRO A 177 -24.57 -3.40 -23.30
CA PRO A 177 -24.38 -4.50 -24.25
C PRO A 177 -23.18 -4.34 -25.21
N ALA A 178 -22.56 -3.16 -25.25
CA ALA A 178 -21.55 -2.78 -26.25
C ALA A 178 -20.10 -2.74 -25.72
N THR A 179 -19.85 -2.85 -24.41
CA THR A 179 -18.51 -2.73 -23.81
C THR A 179 -17.98 -4.07 -23.31
N ARG A 180 -17.91 -5.07 -24.19
CA ARG A 180 -17.33 -6.41 -23.90
C ARG A 180 -15.81 -6.44 -23.66
N GLY A 181 -15.16 -5.29 -23.43
CA GLY A 181 -13.69 -5.18 -23.35
C GLY A 181 -13.11 -4.68 -22.03
N HIS A 182 -13.92 -4.22 -21.07
CA HIS A 182 -13.41 -3.47 -19.92
C HIS A 182 -13.51 -4.24 -18.58
N SER A 183 -12.72 -5.31 -18.47
CA SER A 183 -12.55 -6.20 -17.30
C SER A 183 -12.13 -5.47 -16.01
N GLY A 184 -12.67 -5.92 -14.88
CA GLY A 184 -12.40 -5.43 -13.51
C GLY A 184 -13.38 -6.05 -12.51
N LEU A 185 -13.06 -6.07 -11.20
CA LEU A 185 -13.94 -6.65 -10.17
C LEU A 185 -15.11 -5.75 -9.72
N GLY A 186 -15.16 -4.49 -10.18
CA GLY A 186 -16.15 -3.51 -9.71
C GLY A 186 -15.94 -3.06 -8.26
N LEU A 187 -14.69 -3.10 -7.78
CA LEU A 187 -14.36 -2.82 -6.38
C LEU A 187 -13.72 -1.46 -6.16
N GLY A 188 -12.99 -0.94 -7.14
CA GLY A 188 -12.16 0.27 -6.98
C GLY A 188 -12.91 1.47 -6.42
N LEU A 189 -14.10 1.79 -6.95
CA LEU A 189 -14.89 2.93 -6.45
C LEU A 189 -15.50 2.69 -5.07
N SER A 190 -15.89 1.46 -4.75
CA SER A 190 -16.36 1.12 -3.40
C SER A 190 -15.26 1.21 -2.34
N ILE A 191 -14.02 0.86 -2.72
CA ILE A 191 -12.82 1.04 -1.89
C ILE A 191 -12.55 2.53 -1.71
N VAL A 192 -12.58 3.32 -2.80
CA VAL A 192 -12.43 4.79 -2.73
C VAL A 192 -13.43 5.39 -1.73
N LYS A 193 -14.72 5.06 -1.88
CA LYS A 193 -15.76 5.58 -0.98
C LYS A 193 -15.44 5.29 0.47
N HIS A 194 -15.09 4.06 0.80
CA HIS A 194 -14.80 3.69 2.16
C HIS A 194 -13.52 4.33 2.70
N LEU A 195 -12.44 4.37 1.92
CA LEU A 195 -11.20 5.02 2.34
C LEU A 195 -11.42 6.52 2.60
N VAL A 196 -12.23 7.17 1.77
CA VAL A 196 -12.60 8.58 1.98
C VAL A 196 -13.46 8.75 3.23
N GLU A 197 -14.44 7.87 3.47
CA GLU A 197 -15.24 7.85 4.70
C GLU A 197 -14.38 7.65 5.95
N LEU A 198 -13.36 6.78 5.90
CA LEU A 198 -12.40 6.61 7.00
C LEU A 198 -11.56 7.86 7.26
N HIS A 199 -11.34 8.71 6.25
CA HIS A 199 -10.71 10.03 6.39
C HIS A 199 -11.71 11.11 6.87
N GLY A 200 -12.94 10.75 7.23
CA GLY A 200 -13.99 11.70 7.61
C GLY A 200 -14.57 12.46 6.41
N GLY A 201 -14.24 12.04 5.20
CA GLY A 201 -14.57 12.73 3.96
C GLY A 201 -15.79 12.21 3.23
N THR A 202 -16.06 12.79 2.07
CA THR A 202 -17.10 12.33 1.14
C THR A 202 -16.56 12.22 -0.29
N VAL A 203 -17.10 11.26 -1.05
CA VAL A 203 -16.85 11.15 -2.49
C VAL A 203 -18.15 11.27 -3.27
N ARG A 204 -18.11 12.00 -4.38
CA ARG A 204 -19.25 12.22 -5.27
C ARG A 204 -18.84 12.01 -6.72
N ALA A 205 -19.76 11.46 -7.50
CA ALA A 205 -19.62 11.33 -8.94
C ALA A 205 -20.61 12.28 -9.62
N HIS A 206 -20.15 13.00 -10.63
CA HIS A 206 -20.98 13.85 -11.49
C HIS A 206 -20.77 13.45 -12.95
N SER A 207 -21.85 13.27 -13.69
CA SER A 207 -21.83 13.03 -15.14
C SER A 207 -23.11 13.58 -15.74
N GLU A 208 -23.02 14.29 -16.87
CA GLU A 208 -24.19 14.81 -17.59
C GLU A 208 -24.87 13.73 -18.47
N GLY A 209 -24.47 12.47 -18.32
CA GLY A 209 -25.00 11.34 -19.07
C GLY A 209 -23.96 10.68 -19.97
N VAL A 210 -24.42 9.70 -20.75
CA VAL A 210 -23.57 8.92 -21.65
C VAL A 210 -22.92 9.82 -22.70
N GLY A 211 -21.59 9.70 -22.85
CA GLY A 211 -20.74 10.45 -23.78
C GLY A 211 -20.30 11.83 -23.27
N ARG A 212 -20.61 12.19 -22.01
CA ARG A 212 -20.27 13.49 -21.42
C ARG A 212 -19.14 13.43 -20.39
N GLY A 213 -18.45 12.29 -20.29
CA GLY A 213 -17.40 12.09 -19.30
C GLY A 213 -17.92 12.06 -17.86
N VAL A 214 -16.98 12.01 -16.92
CA VAL A 214 -17.28 11.94 -15.49
C VAL A 214 -16.34 12.86 -14.73
N THR A 215 -16.84 13.50 -13.69
CA THR A 215 -16.04 14.18 -12.67
C THR A 215 -16.26 13.50 -11.33
N MET A 216 -15.21 12.93 -10.78
CA MET A 216 -15.16 12.40 -9.41
C MET A 216 -14.59 13.48 -8.51
N ARG A 217 -15.27 13.76 -7.39
CA ARG A 217 -14.80 14.70 -6.37
C ARG A 217 -14.71 14.01 -5.03
N VAL A 218 -13.54 14.08 -4.41
CA VAL A 218 -13.25 13.63 -3.05
C VAL A 218 -13.01 14.86 -2.20
N GLU A 219 -13.68 14.94 -1.06
CA GLU A 219 -13.56 16.03 -0.09
C GLU A 219 -13.13 15.40 1.24
N ILE A 220 -11.96 15.77 1.77
CA ILE A 220 -11.42 15.29 3.04
C ILE A 220 -11.24 16.50 3.98
N PRO A 221 -11.88 16.52 5.16
CA PRO A 221 -11.69 17.61 6.13
C PRO A 221 -10.23 17.74 6.56
N LEU A 222 -9.70 18.96 6.55
CA LEU A 222 -8.37 19.27 7.07
C LEU A 222 -8.37 19.40 8.60
N HIS A 223 -9.53 19.63 9.22
CA HIS A 223 -9.68 20.00 10.64
C HIS A 223 -10.24 18.92 11.59
N GLU A 224 -10.28 17.63 11.21
CA GLU A 224 -10.39 16.56 12.22
C GLU A 224 -9.03 16.24 12.88
N ALA A 225 -8.39 17.30 13.36
CA ALA A 225 -7.33 17.27 14.36
C ALA A 225 -7.87 17.81 15.69
N SER A 226 -8.99 17.28 16.19
CA SER A 226 -9.27 17.29 17.63
C SER A 226 -10.47 16.45 18.06
N ALA A 227 -10.26 15.76 19.19
CA ALA A 227 -11.22 15.07 20.05
C ALA A 227 -11.55 13.58 19.77
N SER A 228 -10.53 12.76 19.47
CA SER A 228 -10.24 11.56 20.29
C SER A 228 -8.88 10.97 19.89
N GLN A 229 -7.94 10.94 20.84
CA GLN A 229 -6.52 10.53 20.70
C GLN A 229 -5.68 11.40 19.76
N ALA A 230 -5.48 12.66 20.16
CA ALA A 230 -4.20 13.30 19.88
C ALA A 230 -3.15 12.57 20.73
N ASP A 231 -2.42 11.63 20.13
CA ASP A 231 -1.13 11.24 20.68
C ASP A 231 -0.21 12.47 20.59
N PRO A 232 0.46 12.90 21.68
CA PRO A 232 1.35 14.07 21.69
C PRO A 232 2.62 13.90 20.83
N MET A 233 2.67 12.90 19.93
CA MET A 233 3.90 12.37 19.34
C MET A 233 4.28 13.01 17.98
N ASN A 234 3.42 13.83 17.37
CA ASN A 234 3.60 14.27 15.97
C ASN A 234 4.20 15.68 15.78
N ALA A 235 4.81 16.28 16.80
CA ALA A 235 5.39 17.63 16.67
C ALA A 235 6.92 17.67 16.46
N HIS A 236 7.63 16.55 16.22
CA HIS A 236 9.11 16.52 16.24
C HIS A 236 9.76 15.70 15.11
N LEU A 237 9.37 15.88 13.84
CA LEU A 237 10.05 15.26 12.70
C LEU A 237 10.81 16.24 11.77
N GLU A 238 11.07 17.47 12.23
CA GLU A 238 11.94 18.42 11.51
C GLU A 238 13.34 18.59 12.12
N ASN A 239 13.72 17.79 13.11
CA ASN A 239 15.11 17.77 13.60
C ASN A 239 15.75 16.42 13.27
N GLY A 240 16.86 16.45 12.53
CA GLY A 240 17.50 15.27 11.93
C GLY A 240 18.00 14.24 12.94
N GLU A 241 17.17 13.26 13.24
CA GLU A 241 17.56 12.05 13.97
C GLU A 241 17.78 10.91 12.96
N SER A 242 19.05 10.62 12.73
CA SER A 242 19.54 9.51 11.91
C SER A 242 19.63 8.23 12.75
N LEU A 243 19.59 7.04 12.14
CA LEU A 243 19.94 5.77 12.80
C LEU A 243 21.46 5.61 12.97
N GLU A 244 22.23 6.70 12.80
CA GLU A 244 23.67 6.74 12.96
C GLU A 244 24.12 6.15 14.29
N GLY A 245 25.01 5.16 14.21
CA GLY A 245 25.54 4.45 15.39
C GLY A 245 24.62 3.39 16.00
N LYS A 246 23.43 3.12 15.43
CA LYS A 246 22.59 1.99 15.84
C LYS A 246 23.10 0.70 15.20
N ASP A 247 23.33 -0.32 16.03
CA ASP A 247 23.56 -1.71 15.58
C ASP A 247 22.21 -2.45 15.61
N ILE A 248 21.80 -2.94 14.45
CA ILE A 248 20.49 -3.55 14.20
C ILE A 248 20.68 -4.97 13.65
N VAL A 249 19.99 -5.94 14.24
CA VAL A 249 19.89 -7.30 13.70
C VAL A 249 18.51 -7.49 13.06
N ILE A 250 18.49 -7.86 11.78
CA ILE A 250 17.29 -8.28 11.04
C ILE A 250 17.22 -9.82 11.08
N VAL A 251 16.04 -10.38 11.37
CA VAL A 251 15.77 -11.81 11.29
C VAL A 251 14.62 -12.04 10.31
N GLU A 252 14.95 -12.50 9.11
CA GLU A 252 14.04 -12.61 7.96
C GLU A 252 14.54 -13.73 7.04
N ASP A 253 13.69 -14.72 6.75
CA ASP A 253 14.04 -15.88 5.91
C ASP A 253 13.92 -15.57 4.41
N ASN A 254 13.15 -14.54 4.04
CA ASN A 254 13.07 -14.07 2.66
C ASN A 254 14.27 -13.16 2.32
N ALA A 255 15.19 -13.67 1.49
CA ALA A 255 16.40 -12.95 1.08
C ALA A 255 16.13 -11.56 0.47
N ASP A 256 15.10 -11.43 -0.39
CA ASP A 256 14.75 -10.16 -1.04
C ASP A 256 14.27 -9.12 0.00
N THR A 257 13.45 -9.56 0.96
CA THR A 257 12.93 -8.71 2.04
C THR A 257 14.05 -8.30 2.98
N SER A 258 14.93 -9.23 3.36
CA SER A 258 16.09 -8.98 4.21
C SER A 258 17.03 -7.95 3.58
N GLU A 259 17.33 -8.08 2.28
CA GLU A 259 18.20 -7.14 1.57
C GLU A 259 17.55 -5.76 1.44
N MET A 260 16.26 -5.68 1.11
CA MET A 260 15.53 -4.41 1.07
C MET A 260 15.59 -3.67 2.42
N LEU A 261 15.30 -4.37 3.53
CA LEU A 261 15.35 -3.78 4.87
C LEU A 261 16.76 -3.32 5.22
N LYS A 262 17.77 -4.11 4.86
CA LYS A 262 19.17 -3.78 5.09
C LYS A 262 19.58 -2.50 4.36
N VAL A 263 19.20 -2.34 3.09
CA VAL A 263 19.45 -1.12 2.32
C VAL A 263 18.80 0.09 3.00
N VAL A 264 17.50 0.00 3.31
CA VAL A 264 16.74 1.10 3.94
C VAL A 264 17.38 1.56 5.26
N LEU A 265 17.77 0.63 6.12
CA LEU A 265 18.34 0.96 7.42
C LEU A 265 19.78 1.47 7.32
N THR A 266 20.57 0.93 6.38
CA THR A 266 21.95 1.39 6.15
C THR A 266 21.97 2.80 5.56
N ASP A 267 21.02 3.14 4.67
CA ASP A 267 20.85 4.49 4.12
C ASP A 267 20.54 5.53 5.21
N GLN A 268 19.97 5.10 6.34
CA GLN A 268 19.74 5.92 7.53
C GLN A 268 20.92 5.89 8.52
N GLY A 269 22.09 5.36 8.13
CA GLY A 269 23.30 5.37 8.97
C GLY A 269 23.42 4.24 9.99
N ALA A 270 22.50 3.26 9.99
CA ALA A 270 22.60 2.11 10.88
C ALA A 270 23.66 1.11 10.41
N THR A 271 24.27 0.39 11.36
CA THR A 271 25.02 -0.83 11.08
C THR A 271 24.06 -2.02 11.16
N VAL A 272 23.92 -2.76 10.06
CA VAL A 272 22.88 -3.80 9.94
C VAL A 272 23.50 -5.18 9.72
N ARG A 273 23.07 -6.14 10.53
CA ARG A 273 23.40 -7.57 10.41
C ARG A 273 22.13 -8.36 10.14
N SER A 274 22.21 -9.37 9.28
CA SER A 274 21.03 -10.18 8.90
C SER A 274 21.20 -11.63 9.33
N ALA A 275 20.10 -12.23 9.79
CA ALA A 275 19.96 -13.64 10.10
C ALA A 275 18.75 -14.21 9.34
N GLU A 276 18.88 -15.44 8.85
CA GLU A 276 17.80 -16.11 8.10
C GLU A 276 16.92 -16.99 8.99
N ASN A 277 17.36 -17.26 10.22
CA ASN A 277 16.69 -18.18 11.13
C ASN A 277 17.09 -17.94 12.60
N PHE A 278 16.39 -18.65 13.50
CA PHE A 278 16.59 -18.60 14.94
C PHE A 278 18.06 -18.82 15.34
N ASP A 279 18.73 -19.85 14.82
CA ASP A 279 20.06 -20.23 15.30
C ASP A 279 21.11 -19.19 14.89
N GLN A 280 21.01 -18.67 13.66
CA GLN A 280 21.85 -17.55 13.21
C GLN A 280 21.59 -16.27 14.01
N ALA A 281 20.32 -15.95 14.31
CA ALA A 281 19.96 -14.77 15.09
C ALA A 281 20.56 -14.83 16.50
N MET A 282 20.43 -15.98 17.19
CA MET A 282 21.01 -16.18 18.51
C MET A 282 22.54 -16.11 18.49
N ALA A 283 23.19 -16.67 17.47
CA ALA A 283 24.64 -16.60 17.32
C ALA A 283 25.13 -15.16 17.12
N LEU A 284 24.45 -14.36 16.29
CA LEU A 284 24.79 -12.96 16.06
C LEU A 284 24.63 -12.10 17.31
N VAL A 285 23.55 -12.32 18.07
CA VAL A 285 23.28 -11.57 19.31
C VAL A 285 24.26 -11.95 20.41
N GLN A 286 24.61 -13.24 20.54
CA GLN A 286 25.60 -13.70 21.52
C GLN A 286 27.02 -13.23 21.22
N ALA A 287 27.38 -13.14 19.93
CA ALA A 287 28.67 -12.59 19.52
C ALA A 287 28.77 -11.09 19.86
N GLN A 288 27.70 -10.34 19.61
CA GLN A 288 27.62 -8.92 19.93
C GLN A 288 26.15 -8.50 20.08
N TRP A 289 25.80 -8.04 21.28
CA TRP A 289 24.46 -7.53 21.58
C TRP A 289 24.15 -6.27 20.76
N PRO A 290 23.10 -6.29 19.91
CA PRO A 290 22.68 -5.12 19.17
C PRO A 290 21.88 -4.15 20.05
N SER A 291 21.69 -2.93 19.57
CA SER A 291 20.76 -1.98 20.19
C SER A 291 19.30 -2.29 19.86
N LEU A 292 19.08 -2.97 18.73
CA LEU A 292 17.74 -3.27 18.23
C LEU A 292 17.70 -4.56 17.40
N ILE A 293 16.59 -5.30 17.50
CA ILE A 293 16.30 -6.49 16.70
C ILE A 293 14.97 -6.29 15.98
N VAL A 294 14.94 -6.54 14.68
CA VAL A 294 13.73 -6.60 13.84
C VAL A 294 13.55 -8.05 13.41
N SER A 295 12.45 -8.70 13.77
CA SER A 295 12.25 -10.14 13.49
C SER A 295 10.91 -10.39 12.83
N ASP A 296 10.89 -11.19 11.76
CA ASP A 296 9.65 -11.84 11.33
C ASP A 296 9.17 -12.81 12.42
N ILE A 297 7.86 -12.90 12.59
CA ILE A 297 7.20 -13.92 13.40
C ILE A 297 7.16 -15.26 12.64
N GLY A 298 6.97 -15.22 11.32
CA GLY A 298 6.73 -16.38 10.46
C GLY A 298 7.96 -17.21 10.09
N LEU A 299 9.03 -17.18 10.89
CA LEU A 299 10.29 -17.87 10.58
C LEU A 299 10.13 -19.40 10.47
N PRO A 300 10.85 -20.06 9.54
CA PRO A 300 10.80 -21.50 9.39
C PRO A 300 11.45 -22.23 10.56
N GLY A 301 10.80 -23.32 11.01
CA GLY A 301 11.29 -24.15 12.11
C GLY A 301 10.88 -23.62 13.48
N LYS A 302 11.67 -22.71 14.04
CA LYS A 302 11.34 -22.02 15.30
C LYS A 302 10.79 -20.64 14.97
N ASP A 303 9.57 -20.36 15.43
CA ASP A 303 8.89 -19.10 15.13
C ASP A 303 9.50 -17.92 15.91
N GLY A 304 9.13 -16.69 15.50
CA GLY A 304 9.62 -15.47 16.15
C GLY A 304 9.19 -15.33 17.62
N PHE A 305 8.12 -16.03 18.05
CA PHE A 305 7.72 -16.05 19.46
C PHE A 305 8.70 -16.85 20.32
N GLN A 306 9.23 -17.95 19.80
CA GLN A 306 10.30 -18.70 20.47
C GLN A 306 11.60 -17.90 20.48
N LEU A 307 11.91 -17.18 19.40
CA LEU A 307 13.09 -16.32 19.33
C LEU A 307 13.05 -15.21 20.37
N VAL A 308 11.96 -14.45 20.47
CA VAL A 308 11.89 -13.34 21.43
C VAL A 308 11.99 -13.81 22.88
N LYS A 309 11.41 -14.96 23.21
CA LYS A 309 11.55 -15.56 24.56
C LYS A 309 13.01 -15.91 24.87
N ALA A 310 13.68 -16.60 23.95
CA ALA A 310 15.09 -16.95 24.11
C ALA A 310 16.00 -15.71 24.21
N LEU A 311 15.70 -14.66 23.42
CA LEU A 311 16.42 -13.39 23.49
C LEU A 311 16.21 -12.70 24.83
N ARG A 312 14.98 -12.66 25.37
CA ARG A 312 14.70 -12.06 26.69
C ARG A 312 15.33 -12.83 27.84
N GLU A 313 15.36 -14.16 27.78
CA GLU A 313 16.06 -14.98 28.77
C GLU A 313 17.58 -14.74 28.72
N ALA A 314 18.17 -14.70 27.53
CA ALA A 314 19.58 -14.40 27.34
C ALA A 314 19.93 -12.96 27.78
N GLU A 315 19.06 -12.00 27.48
CA GLU A 315 19.21 -10.60 27.87
C GLU A 315 19.17 -10.44 29.39
N ALA A 316 18.21 -11.10 30.05
CA ALA A 316 18.11 -11.09 31.51
C ALA A 316 19.35 -11.70 32.18
N ALA A 317 19.88 -12.79 31.62
CA ALA A 317 21.11 -13.41 32.11
C ALA A 317 22.35 -12.53 31.90
N HIS A 318 22.41 -11.79 30.79
CA HIS A 318 23.56 -10.96 30.44
C HIS A 318 23.55 -9.59 31.15
N PHE A 319 22.39 -8.95 31.27
CA PHE A 319 22.23 -7.59 31.81
C PHE A 319 21.52 -7.54 33.18
N GLY A 320 21.45 -8.66 33.90
CA GLY A 320 20.89 -8.69 35.25
C GLY A 320 19.40 -8.32 35.32
N GLY A 321 18.63 -8.66 34.28
CA GLY A 321 17.18 -8.42 34.21
C GLY A 321 16.77 -7.04 33.67
N THR A 322 17.70 -6.16 33.30
CA THR A 322 17.35 -4.90 32.63
C THR A 322 17.13 -5.12 31.13
N ARG A 323 16.04 -4.58 30.57
CA ARG A 323 15.84 -4.52 29.11
C ARG A 323 16.74 -3.45 28.50
N GLN A 324 17.66 -3.87 27.65
CA GLN A 324 18.62 -3.01 26.92
C GLN A 324 18.36 -3.02 25.41
N VAL A 325 17.78 -4.11 24.89
CA VAL A 325 17.58 -4.33 23.46
C VAL A 325 16.11 -4.15 23.12
N LYS A 326 15.83 -3.28 22.15
CA LYS A 326 14.49 -3.16 21.57
C LYS A 326 14.25 -4.29 20.58
N ILE A 327 13.13 -4.99 20.68
CA ILE A 327 12.77 -6.09 19.76
C ILE A 327 11.43 -5.78 19.09
N VAL A 328 11.44 -5.65 17.77
CA VAL A 328 10.28 -5.30 16.93
C VAL A 328 9.86 -6.53 16.13
N ALA A 329 8.58 -6.89 16.20
CA ALA A 329 8.00 -7.97 15.40
C ALA A 329 7.51 -7.46 14.04
N LEU A 330 7.80 -8.20 12.98
CA LEU A 330 7.18 -8.08 11.66
C LEU A 330 6.22 -9.23 11.45
N SER A 331 5.01 -8.95 10.96
CA SER A 331 3.99 -10.00 10.78
C SER A 331 3.15 -9.78 9.53
N ALA A 332 2.85 -10.86 8.81
CA ALA A 332 1.88 -10.84 7.72
C ALA A 332 0.40 -10.81 8.19
N PHE A 333 0.15 -10.99 9.50
CA PHE A 333 -1.19 -11.07 10.06
C PHE A 333 -1.57 -9.78 10.79
N ALA A 334 -2.80 -9.31 10.58
CA ALA A 334 -3.30 -8.03 11.09
C ALA A 334 -4.39 -8.19 12.16
N ARG A 335 -4.36 -9.27 12.96
CA ARG A 335 -5.36 -9.45 14.03
C ARG A 335 -4.86 -8.79 15.31
N GLU A 336 -5.74 -8.08 15.99
CA GLU A 336 -5.47 -7.46 17.29
C GLU A 336 -5.03 -8.48 18.37
N GLN A 337 -5.51 -9.73 18.24
CA GLN A 337 -5.05 -10.85 19.05
C GLN A 337 -3.56 -11.17 18.81
N ASP A 338 -3.08 -11.08 17.56
CA ASP A 338 -1.69 -11.36 17.19
C ASP A 338 -0.76 -10.27 17.74
N ARG A 339 -1.17 -9.00 17.68
CA ARG A 339 -0.46 -7.88 18.32
C ARG A 339 -0.34 -8.10 19.83
N THR A 340 -1.45 -8.40 20.49
CA THR A 340 -1.48 -8.65 21.94
C THR A 340 -0.56 -9.82 22.31
N GLN A 341 -0.60 -10.90 21.54
CA GLN A 341 0.23 -12.08 21.74
C GLN A 341 1.73 -11.78 21.55
N ALA A 342 2.09 -10.96 20.55
CA ALA A 342 3.48 -10.55 20.33
C ALA A 342 4.05 -9.74 21.50
N LEU A 343 3.30 -8.74 21.98
CA LEU A 343 3.73 -7.93 23.12
C LEU A 343 3.86 -8.80 24.39
N GLN A 344 2.92 -9.72 24.63
CA GLN A 344 2.98 -10.66 25.76
C GLN A 344 4.15 -11.65 25.65
N ALA A 345 4.56 -12.03 24.43
CA ALA A 345 5.69 -12.92 24.22
C ALA A 345 7.04 -12.27 24.51
N GLY A 346 7.10 -10.93 24.51
CA GLY A 346 8.30 -10.17 24.87
C GLY A 346 8.77 -9.17 23.81
N PHE A 347 8.04 -9.01 22.71
CA PHE A 347 8.31 -7.93 21.74
C PHE A 347 7.95 -6.57 22.35
N ASP A 348 8.69 -5.53 21.98
CA ASP A 348 8.39 -4.16 22.42
C ASP A 348 7.42 -3.46 21.44
N HIS A 349 7.55 -3.75 20.14
CA HIS A 349 6.67 -3.21 19.10
C HIS A 349 6.26 -4.28 18.09
N TYR A 350 5.17 -4.00 17.37
CA TYR A 350 4.58 -4.87 16.37
C TYR A 350 4.27 -4.08 15.10
N LEU A 351 4.74 -4.55 13.96
CA LEU A 351 4.55 -3.94 12.65
C LEU A 351 3.97 -4.95 11.65
N GLU A 352 3.01 -4.49 10.85
CA GLU A 352 2.34 -5.30 9.84
C GLU A 352 3.08 -5.23 8.49
N LYS A 353 3.17 -6.36 7.80
CA LYS A 353 3.57 -6.46 6.39
C LYS A 353 2.34 -6.19 5.48
N PRO A 354 2.48 -5.48 4.34
CA PRO A 354 3.73 -5.00 3.74
C PRO A 354 4.30 -3.81 4.50
N LEU A 355 5.59 -3.90 4.83
CA LEU A 355 6.27 -2.91 5.66
C LEU A 355 6.53 -1.64 4.85
N GLN A 356 6.21 -0.48 5.43
CA GLN A 356 6.59 0.80 4.86
C GLN A 356 7.88 1.30 5.52
N PRO A 357 8.93 1.61 4.75
CA PRO A 357 10.24 2.05 5.28
C PRO A 357 10.16 3.15 6.34
N HIS A 358 9.28 4.15 6.13
CA HIS A 358 9.12 5.27 7.06
C HIS A 358 8.53 4.85 8.42
N LEU A 359 7.57 3.92 8.44
CA LEU A 359 6.99 3.39 9.69
C LEU A 359 8.01 2.59 10.49
N LEU A 360 8.85 1.80 9.81
CA LEU A 360 9.94 1.10 10.46
C LEU A 360 10.85 2.11 11.15
N ILE A 361 11.42 3.06 10.40
CA ILE A 361 12.36 4.06 10.92
C ILE A 361 11.79 4.80 12.15
N ARG A 362 10.51 5.20 12.13
CA ARG A 362 9.86 5.84 13.28
C ARG A 362 9.84 4.97 14.53
N VAL A 363 9.46 3.69 14.40
CA VAL A 363 9.47 2.76 15.53
C VAL A 363 10.89 2.54 16.04
N LEU A 364 11.87 2.46 15.15
CA LEU A 364 13.28 2.26 15.52
C LEU A 364 13.88 3.44 16.28
N LEU A 365 13.50 4.67 15.91
CA LEU A 365 13.89 5.90 16.62
C LEU A 365 13.16 6.08 17.96
N GLY A 366 12.13 5.26 18.26
CA GLY A 366 11.38 5.30 19.50
C GLY A 366 10.25 6.33 19.53
N GLN A 367 9.73 6.69 18.36
CA GLN A 367 8.62 7.64 18.19
C GLN A 367 7.26 6.93 18.02
N GLY A 368 7.05 5.76 18.62
CA GLY A 368 5.86 4.93 18.39
C GLY A 368 5.41 4.11 19.57
#